data_AF-A0A7V7GRP7-F1
#
_entry.id   AF-A0A7V7GRP7-F1
#
_cell.length_a   1.000
_cell.length_b   1.000
_cell.length_c   1.000
_cell.angle_alpha   90.00
_cell.angle_beta   90.00
_cell.angle_gamma   90.00
#
_symmetry.space_group_name_H-M   'P 1'
#
loop_
_entity.id
_entity.type
_entity.pdbx_description
1 polymer ?
#
loop_
_entity_poly.entity_id
_entity_poly.type
_entity_poly.pdbx_seq_one_letter_code
_entity_poly.pdbx_strand_id
1 'polypeptide(L)'
;MSPWSPLHPLHLFLGLVIWSLWFVALYGGLSLACEFAPPDEERGALTWVNASMLLLAALVSSFLLWSARRCWGAAPDTDEGAATGRFVARIAAAVYLISALAAVGLALPGAILPPCI
;
A
#
# COMPACT_ATOMS: atom_id res chain seq x y z
N MET A 1 10.19 21.62 10.61
CA MET A 1 10.71 20.26 10.35
C MET A 1 10.51 19.96 8.87
N SER A 2 11.46 19.31 8.19
CA SER A 2 11.27 18.91 6.79
C SER A 2 10.08 17.94 6.67
N PRO A 3 9.21 18.06 5.65
CA PRO A 3 8.04 17.19 5.49
C PRO A 3 8.41 15.71 5.30
N TRP A 4 9.66 15.44 4.92
CA TRP A 4 10.22 14.10 4.71
C TRP A 4 10.84 13.48 5.97
N SER A 5 10.77 14.19 7.10
CA SER A 5 11.19 13.64 8.39
C SER A 5 10.19 12.57 8.86
N PRO A 6 10.64 11.37 9.28
CA PRO A 6 9.75 10.33 9.80
C PRO A 6 8.91 10.75 11.02
N LEU A 7 9.34 11.81 11.72
CA LEU A 7 8.65 12.38 12.87
C LEU A 7 7.61 13.44 12.47
N HIS A 8 7.46 13.73 11.18
CA HIS A 8 6.50 14.72 10.69
C HIS A 8 5.07 14.15 10.77
N PRO A 9 4.09 14.90 11.32
CA PRO A 9 2.70 14.42 11.49
C PRO A 9 2.00 13.99 10.19
N LEU A 10 2.49 14.43 9.04
CA LEU A 10 2.02 14.01 7.70
C LEU A 10 1.98 12.48 7.55
N HIS A 11 2.95 11.78 8.15
CA HIS A 11 3.03 10.32 8.09
C HIS A 11 1.87 9.60 8.80
N LEU A 12 1.09 10.29 9.64
CA LEU A 12 -0.08 9.71 10.33
C LEU A 12 -1.20 9.32 9.37
N PHE A 13 -1.30 9.98 8.22
CA PHE A 13 -2.36 9.71 7.22
C PHE A 13 -1.81 9.39 5.84
N LEU A 14 -0.54 9.66 5.56
CA LEU A 14 0.06 9.43 4.25
C LEU A 14 -0.01 7.96 3.80
N GLY A 15 0.12 7.00 4.73
CA GLY A 15 -0.09 5.57 4.42
C GLY A 15 -1.49 5.28 3.88
N LEU A 16 -2.51 5.88 4.49
CA LEU A 16 -3.91 5.75 4.05
C LEU A 16 -4.15 6.41 2.69
N VAL A 17 -3.53 7.57 2.43
CA VAL A 17 -3.60 8.25 1.13
C VAL A 17 -3.01 7.38 0.03
N ILE A 18 -1.81 6.83 0.23
CA ILE A 18 -1.17 5.94 -0.73
C ILE A 18 -2.02 4.69 -0.98
N TRP A 19 -2.54 4.08 0.08
CA TRP A 19 -3.44 2.94 -0.03
C TRP A 19 -4.73 3.28 -0.80
N SER A 20 -5.29 4.47 -0.59
CA SER A 20 -6.50 4.91 -1.31
C SER A 20 -6.23 5.10 -2.80
N LEU A 21 -5.07 5.64 -3.16
CA LEU A 21 -4.65 5.73 -4.57
C LEU A 21 -4.46 4.35 -5.19
N TRP A 22 -3.90 3.40 -4.44
CA TRP A 22 -3.79 2.01 -4.88
C TRP A 22 -5.16 1.36 -5.09
N PHE A 23 -6.12 1.57 -4.18
CA PHE A 23 -7.49 1.10 -4.32
C PHE A 23 -8.12 1.61 -5.63
N VAL A 24 -8.01 2.91 -5.90
CA VAL A 24 -8.54 3.51 -7.14
C VAL A 24 -7.84 2.93 -8.37
N ALA A 25 -6.50 2.76 -8.32
CA ALA A 25 -5.75 2.19 -9.42
C ALA A 25 -6.13 0.72 -9.70
N LEU A 26 -6.35 -0.08 -8.67
CA LEU A 26 -6.75 -1.47 -8.79
C LEU A 26 -8.13 -1.60 -9.45
N TYR A 27 -9.15 -0.99 -8.86
CA TYR A 27 -10.52 -1.14 -9.36
C TYR A 27 -10.75 -0.38 -10.67
N GLY A 28 -10.24 0.86 -10.78
CA GLY A 28 -10.33 1.62 -12.02
C GLY A 28 -9.52 0.98 -13.15
N GLY A 29 -8.32 0.47 -12.85
CA GLY A 29 -7.48 -0.24 -13.80
C GLY A 29 -8.13 -1.53 -14.31
N LEU A 30 -8.73 -2.32 -13.40
CA LEU A 30 -9.49 -3.51 -13.78
C LEU A 30 -10.69 -3.15 -14.66
N SER A 31 -11.50 -2.14 -14.30
CA SER A 31 -12.65 -1.71 -15.11
C SER A 31 -12.24 -1.29 -16.52
N LEU A 32 -11.17 -0.49 -16.65
CA LEU A 32 -10.66 -0.07 -17.95
C LEU A 32 -10.07 -1.24 -18.75
N ALA A 33 -9.30 -2.12 -18.10
CA ALA A 33 -8.70 -3.28 -18.78
C ALA A 33 -9.78 -4.24 -19.30
N CYS A 34 -10.82 -4.49 -18.52
CA CYS A 34 -11.92 -5.38 -18.93
C CYS A 34 -12.78 -4.78 -20.06
N GLU A 35 -13.00 -3.46 -20.08
CA GLU A 35 -13.76 -2.81 -21.15
C GLU A 35 -12.96 -2.73 -22.47
N PHE A 36 -11.69 -2.33 -22.41
CA PHE A 36 -10.91 -2.02 -23.61
C PHE A 36 -10.07 -3.19 -24.15
N ALA A 37 -9.68 -4.13 -23.29
CA ALA A 37 -8.79 -5.24 -23.65
C ALA A 37 -9.07 -6.50 -22.81
N PRO A 38 -10.29 -7.07 -22.91
CA PRO A 38 -10.67 -8.25 -22.13
C PRO A 38 -9.70 -9.41 -22.42
N PRO A 39 -9.08 -10.00 -21.39
CA PRO A 39 -8.18 -11.14 -21.55
C PRO A 39 -8.96 -12.44 -21.82
N ASP A 40 -8.34 -13.39 -22.53
CA ASP A 40 -8.91 -14.73 -22.77
C ASP A 40 -9.32 -15.41 -21.46
N GLU A 41 -10.61 -15.74 -21.34
CA GLU A 41 -11.20 -16.42 -20.17
C GLU A 41 -10.52 -17.77 -19.88
N GLU A 42 -10.05 -18.46 -20.93
CA GLU A 42 -9.37 -19.77 -20.83
C GLU A 42 -8.07 -19.71 -20.01
N ARG A 43 -7.45 -18.54 -19.87
CA ARG A 43 -6.22 -18.37 -19.07
C ARG A 43 -6.48 -18.25 -17.57
N GLY A 44 -7.74 -18.15 -17.16
CA GLY A 44 -8.14 -18.01 -15.76
C GLY A 44 -7.45 -16.83 -15.07
N ALA A 45 -6.75 -17.07 -13.96
CA ALA A 45 -6.03 -16.03 -13.23
C ALA A 45 -4.72 -15.56 -13.90
N LEU A 46 -4.16 -16.34 -14.83
CA LEU A 46 -2.85 -16.10 -15.46
C LEU A 46 -2.96 -15.15 -16.66
N THR A 47 -3.41 -13.93 -16.38
CA THR A 47 -3.58 -12.87 -17.38
C THR A 47 -2.54 -11.75 -17.20
N TRP A 48 -2.26 -11.01 -18.27
CA TRP A 48 -1.39 -9.84 -18.20
C TRP A 48 -1.96 -8.75 -17.27
N VAL A 49 -3.31 -8.65 -17.19
CA VAL A 49 -4.02 -7.75 -16.29
C VAL A 49 -3.70 -8.10 -14.84
N ASN A 50 -3.96 -9.35 -14.42
CA ASN A 50 -3.66 -9.81 -13.06
C ASN A 50 -2.17 -9.70 -12.75
N ALA A 51 -1.28 -10.07 -13.68
CA ALA A 51 0.15 -9.94 -13.49
C ALA A 51 0.58 -8.48 -13.23
N SER A 52 0.04 -7.53 -14.00
CA SER A 52 0.32 -6.10 -13.81
C SER A 52 -0.22 -5.57 -12.48
N MET A 53 -1.41 -6.00 -12.06
CA MET A 53 -2.00 -5.61 -10.79
C MET A 53 -1.25 -6.20 -9.60
N LEU A 54 -0.87 -7.48 -9.66
CA LEU A 54 -0.06 -8.13 -8.62
C LEU A 54 1.33 -7.49 -8.51
N LEU A 55 1.96 -7.12 -9.63
CA LEU A 55 3.22 -6.40 -9.62
C LEU A 55 3.07 -5.02 -8.97
N LEU A 56 2.04 -4.26 -9.35
CA LEU A 56 1.80 -2.94 -8.77
C LEU A 56 1.47 -3.05 -7.27
N ALA A 57 0.68 -4.04 -6.86
CA ALA A 57 0.41 -4.35 -5.46
C ALA A 57 1.71 -4.64 -4.69
N ALA A 58 2.61 -5.44 -5.27
CA ALA A 58 3.89 -5.76 -4.66
C ALA A 58 4.76 -4.51 -4.49
N LEU A 59 4.80 -3.62 -5.49
CA LEU A 59 5.55 -2.36 -5.42
C LEU A 59 4.99 -1.44 -4.33
N VAL A 60 3.67 -1.20 -4.33
CA VAL A 60 2.99 -0.35 -3.33
C VAL A 60 3.18 -0.91 -1.93
N SER A 61 2.93 -2.21 -1.74
CA SER A 61 3.07 -2.87 -0.43
C SER A 61 4.51 -2.84 0.07
N SER A 62 5.49 -3.05 -0.81
CA SER A 62 6.91 -2.94 -0.46
C SER A 62 7.29 -1.53 -0.03
N PHE A 63 6.78 -0.52 -0.75
CA PHE A 63 7.01 0.88 -0.41
C PHE A 63 6.39 1.27 0.95
N LEU A 64 5.16 0.81 1.20
CA LEU A 64 4.47 1.02 2.48
C LEU A 64 5.22 0.32 3.62
N LEU A 65 5.67 -0.92 3.44
CA LEU A 65 6.43 -1.66 4.43
C LEU A 65 7.79 -1.03 4.72
N TRP A 66 8.48 -0.54 3.68
CA TRP A 66 9.72 0.23 3.85
C TRP A 66 9.48 1.51 4.67
N SER A 67 8.41 2.23 4.38
CA SER A 67 8.00 3.44 5.11
C SER A 67 7.65 3.13 6.58
N ALA A 68 6.96 2.00 6.82
CA ALA A 68 6.65 1.52 8.17
C ALA A 68 7.94 1.25 8.96
N ARG A 69 8.90 0.53 8.37
CA ARG A 69 10.21 0.25 8.99
C ARG A 69 10.99 1.52 9.28
N ARG A 70 10.96 2.50 8.36
CA ARG A 70 11.63 3.78 8.54
C ARG A 70 11.04 4.57 9.71
N CYS A 71 9.71 4.62 9.83
CA CYS A 71 9.05 5.29 10.96
C CYS A 71 9.34 4.56 12.27
N TRP A 72 9.30 3.22 12.27
CA TRP A 72 9.59 2.42 13.44
C TRP A 72 11.02 2.62 13.96
N GLY A 73 12.02 2.60 13.07
CA GLY A 73 13.43 2.80 13.43
C GLY A 73 13.78 4.25 13.81
N ALA A 74 12.93 5.22 13.46
CA ALA A 74 13.11 6.62 13.85
C ALA A 74 12.43 6.95 15.19
N ALA A 75 11.73 6.01 15.82
CA ALA A 75 11.15 6.20 17.15
C ALA A 75 12.29 6.41 18.17
N PRO A 76 12.33 7.55 18.90
CA PRO A 76 13.31 7.77 19.96
C PRO A 76 13.21 6.68 21.02
N ASP A 77 14.32 6.31 21.65
CA ASP A 77 14.36 5.34 22.76
C ASP A 77 14.18 6.00 24.14
N THR A 78 14.69 7.21 24.34
CA THR A 78 14.66 7.92 25.64
C THR A 78 13.48 8.88 25.79
N ASP A 79 12.94 9.02 27.00
CA ASP A 79 11.70 9.79 27.30
C ASP A 79 11.89 11.30 27.51
N GLU A 80 13.13 11.80 27.56
CA GLU A 80 13.39 13.21 27.82
C GLU A 80 12.96 14.08 26.61
N GLY A 81 11.75 14.62 26.67
CA GLY A 81 11.20 15.60 25.71
C GLY A 81 10.71 15.04 24.36
N ALA A 82 10.84 13.73 24.12
CA ALA A 82 10.59 13.11 22.81
C ALA A 82 9.29 12.27 22.73
N ALA A 83 8.44 12.30 23.76
CA ALA A 83 7.22 11.49 23.86
C ALA A 83 6.28 11.65 22.65
N THR A 84 6.07 12.89 22.18
CA THR A 84 5.25 13.17 20.99
C THR A 84 5.85 12.57 19.72
N GLY A 85 7.18 12.65 19.54
CA GLY A 85 7.87 12.08 18.40
C GLY A 85 7.75 10.56 18.34
N ARG A 86 7.88 9.89 19.50
CA ARG A 86 7.70 8.44 19.63
C ARG A 86 6.28 8.00 19.29
N PHE A 87 5.27 8.74 19.78
CA PHE A 87 3.87 8.48 19.45
C PHE A 87 3.62 8.61 17.95
N VAL A 88 4.04 9.73 17.35
CA VAL A 88 3.89 9.96 15.90
C VAL A 88 4.56 8.87 15.09
N ALA A 89 5.80 8.51 15.41
CA ALA A 89 6.56 7.47 14.72
C ALA A 89 5.89 6.09 14.79
N ARG A 90 5.41 5.68 15.97
CA ARG A 90 4.77 4.36 16.15
C ARG A 90 3.40 4.29 15.48
N ILE A 91 2.57 5.32 15.60
CA ILE A 91 1.26 5.36 14.94
C ILE A 91 1.43 5.41 13.43
N ALA A 92 2.34 6.25 12.92
CA ALA A 92 2.67 6.28 11.49
C ALA A 92 3.13 4.91 10.99
N ALA A 93 4.03 4.24 11.71
CA ALA A 93 4.49 2.90 11.36
C ALA A 93 3.34 1.88 11.31
N ALA A 94 2.43 1.91 12.28
CA ALA A 94 1.24 1.06 12.31
C ALA A 94 0.30 1.34 11.12
N VAL A 95 0.05 2.62 10.81
CA VAL A 95 -0.77 3.02 9.65
C VAL A 95 -0.17 2.49 8.35
N TYR A 96 1.13 2.69 8.12
CA TYR A 96 1.81 2.16 6.94
C TYR A 96 1.75 0.63 6.86
N LEU A 97 1.91 -0.08 7.98
CA LEU A 97 1.85 -1.53 8.02
C LEU A 97 0.45 -2.05 7.69
N ILE A 98 -0.59 -1.48 8.30
CA ILE A 98 -2.00 -1.85 8.05
C ILE A 98 -2.34 -1.57 6.59
N SER A 99 -1.94 -0.40 6.06
CA SER A 99 -2.10 -0.07 4.65
C SER A 99 -1.40 -1.07 3.72
N ALA A 100 -0.19 -1.55 4.06
CA ALA A 100 0.51 -2.56 3.27
C ALA A 100 -0.25 -3.89 3.25
N LEU A 101 -0.72 -4.35 4.41
CA LEU A 101 -1.50 -5.59 4.53
C LEU A 101 -2.82 -5.50 3.76
N ALA A 102 -3.51 -4.37 3.86
CA ALA A 102 -4.74 -4.12 3.12
C ALA A 102 -4.50 -4.05 1.60
N ALA A 103 -3.37 -3.47 1.15
CA ALA A 103 -3.01 -3.44 -0.27
C ALA A 103 -2.81 -4.84 -0.85
N VAL A 104 -2.10 -5.72 -0.13
CA VAL A 104 -1.95 -7.14 -0.50
C VAL A 104 -3.30 -7.87 -0.47
N GLY A 105 -4.10 -7.64 0.58
CA GLY A 105 -5.41 -8.27 0.72
C GLY A 105 -6.35 -7.98 -0.45
N LEU A 106 -6.35 -6.75 -0.96
CA LEU A 106 -7.13 -6.37 -2.14
C LEU A 106 -6.63 -6.99 -3.44
N ALA A 107 -5.33 -7.26 -3.55
CA ALA A 107 -4.73 -7.86 -4.73
C ALA A 107 -4.87 -9.40 -4.77
N LEU A 108 -5.11 -10.03 -3.62
CA LEU A 108 -5.17 -11.48 -3.46
C LEU A 108 -6.18 -12.17 -4.38
N PRO A 109 -7.40 -11.65 -4.61
CA PRO A 109 -8.33 -12.25 -5.56
C PRO A 109 -7.75 -12.37 -6.97
N GLY A 110 -6.91 -11.44 -7.41
CA GLY A 110 -6.26 -11.47 -8.73
C GLY A 110 -5.25 -12.61 -8.89
N ALA A 111 -4.84 -13.30 -7.82
CA ALA A 111 -4.01 -14.50 -7.89
C ALA A 111 -4.84 -15.79 -8.09
N ILE A 112 -6.15 -15.74 -7.87
CA ILE A 112 -7.03 -16.92 -7.82
C ILE A 112 -8.12 -16.85 -8.88
N LEU A 113 -8.66 -15.65 -9.14
CA LEU A 113 -9.82 -15.42 -9.99
C LEU A 113 -9.42 -14.76 -11.32
N PRO A 114 -10.18 -15.00 -12.40
CA PRO A 114 -10.07 -14.20 -13.61
C PRO A 114 -10.42 -12.73 -13.34
N PRO A 115 -9.82 -11.77 -14.07
CA PRO A 115 -9.94 -10.34 -13.79
C PRO A 115 -11.31 -9.73 -14.12
N CYS A 116 -12.03 -10.33 -15.08
CA CYS A 116 -13.30 -9.81 -15.59
C CYS A 116 -14.37 -10.86 -15.31
N ILE A 117 -15.04 -10.71 -14.16
CA ILE A 117 -16.19 -11.50 -13.73
C ILE A 117 -17.46 -10.66 -13.74
#